data_AF-A0A1X7IXW8-F1
#
_entry.id   AF-A0A1X7IXW8-F1
#
_cell.length_a   1.000
_cell.length_b   1.000
_cell.length_c   1.000
_cell.angle_alpha   90.00
_cell.angle_beta   90.00
_cell.angle_gamma   90.00
#
_symmetry.space_group_name_H-M   'P 1'
#
loop_
_entity.id
_entity.type
_entity.pdbx_description
1 polymer ?
#
loop_
_entity_poly.entity_id
_entity_poly.type
_entity_poly.pdbx_seq_one_letter_code
_entity_poly.pdbx_strand_id
1 'polypeptide(L)'
;MERIKLFKLGLCSILALSAVQVFAAPPKTWDAIFNAEGQGEYGAAKIDGDIRFGEYTHYKNIQPVSFRILDDKFDFSVAGNMTVPAKMVEDPNFYENCRNTMEAWVSYFDKPRHFGNEDLIINIAGVDFACGNDLFNVHDLRIKFTNPQAQKAWVAELEGRQKYKREQLSAFRVAEQEHRAEIRDKSTSFTDPRDGQVYRIIKVEGREWFAQNVNYNVEGHSWCYEDKDSYCARSGRLYDLEGARKACPEGWHLPRDREWSDMLKGLTGCYDGVDKCGNFATKMKATTGWQGGGGTDEYGFTIFSSGYRKLLGKSTVRYEDMGEYAGFWSAQNGRNETIWLWAMGRMSDQMVRQLVPATAKNNGYSVRCINGN
;
A
#
# COMPACT_ATOMS: atom_id res chain seq x y z
N MET A 1 -62.52 -32.51 -36.30
CA MET A 1 -61.59 -31.48 -35.80
C MET A 1 -61.97 -31.23 -34.35
N GLU A 2 -61.52 -32.13 -33.45
CA GLU A 2 -60.37 -31.94 -32.54
C GLU A 2 -60.69 -30.91 -31.43
N ARG A 3 -61.18 -31.36 -30.26
CA ARG A 3 -60.45 -31.78 -29.04
C ARG A 3 -59.59 -30.69 -28.38
N ILE A 4 -60.15 -30.20 -27.27
CA ILE A 4 -59.58 -29.61 -26.06
C ILE A 4 -58.12 -30.03 -25.76
N LYS A 5 -57.29 -29.06 -25.36
CA LYS A 5 -56.33 -29.17 -24.22
C LYS A 5 -55.82 -27.79 -23.76
N LEU A 6 -56.19 -27.43 -22.53
CA LEU A 6 -55.45 -26.51 -21.66
C LEU A 6 -54.02 -27.05 -21.43
N PHE A 7 -53.00 -26.18 -21.44
CA PHE A 7 -51.79 -26.38 -20.65
C PHE A 7 -51.28 -25.02 -20.13
N LYS A 8 -51.45 -24.81 -18.82
CA LYS A 8 -50.67 -23.88 -17.99
C LYS A 8 -49.33 -24.54 -17.70
N LEU A 9 -48.21 -23.88 -17.98
CA LEU A 9 -46.87 -24.13 -17.43
C LEU A 9 -45.95 -23.07 -18.06
N GLY A 10 -45.18 -22.24 -17.38
CA GLY A 10 -44.97 -21.92 -15.98
C GLY A 10 -44.01 -20.73 -16.01
N LEU A 11 -44.29 -19.67 -15.26
CA LEU A 11 -43.36 -18.57 -15.06
C LEU A 11 -42.13 -19.13 -14.35
N CYS A 12 -41.03 -19.35 -15.08
CA CYS A 12 -39.73 -19.61 -14.47
C CYS A 12 -39.13 -18.25 -14.13
N SER A 13 -39.45 -17.75 -12.95
CA SER A 13 -38.75 -16.63 -12.32
C SER A 13 -37.29 -17.04 -12.12
N ILE A 14 -36.41 -16.63 -13.03
CA ILE A 14 -34.97 -16.72 -12.80
C ILE A 14 -34.66 -15.69 -11.73
N LEU A 15 -34.62 -16.15 -10.48
CA LEU A 15 -33.93 -15.50 -9.38
C LEU A 15 -32.48 -15.32 -9.82
N ALA A 16 -32.16 -14.15 -10.36
CA ALA A 16 -30.80 -13.69 -10.51
C ALA A 16 -30.25 -13.52 -9.08
N LEU A 17 -29.64 -14.59 -8.56
CA LEU A 17 -28.71 -14.52 -7.45
C LEU A 17 -27.59 -13.59 -7.88
N SER A 18 -27.71 -12.31 -7.50
CA SER A 18 -26.62 -11.37 -7.51
C SER A 18 -25.61 -11.86 -6.48
N ALA A 19 -24.72 -12.75 -6.92
CA ALA A 19 -23.48 -13.00 -6.22
C ALA A 19 -22.67 -11.70 -6.34
N VAL A 20 -22.85 -10.81 -5.36
CA VAL A 20 -21.90 -9.74 -5.10
C VAL A 20 -20.63 -10.46 -4.69
N GLN A 21 -19.77 -10.73 -5.67
CA GLN A 21 -18.38 -11.09 -5.38
C GLN A 21 -17.77 -9.85 -4.76
N VAL A 22 -17.74 -9.84 -3.43
CA VAL A 22 -16.92 -8.92 -2.65
C VAL A 22 -15.48 -9.32 -2.97
N PHE A 23 -14.88 -8.65 -3.95
CA PHE A 23 -13.46 -8.80 -4.23
C PHE A 23 -12.71 -8.22 -3.03
N ALA A 24 -12.04 -9.11 -2.29
CA ALA A 24 -11.25 -8.77 -1.14
C ALA A 24 -10.14 -7.81 -1.56
N ALA A 25 -9.97 -6.73 -0.81
CA ALA A 25 -8.74 -5.94 -0.87
C ALA A 25 -7.54 -6.89 -0.80
N PRO A 26 -6.43 -6.62 -1.50
CA PRO A 26 -5.26 -7.47 -1.42
C PRO A 26 -4.81 -7.55 0.04
N PRO A 27 -4.31 -8.73 0.47
CA PRO A 27 -3.82 -8.93 1.81
C PRO A 27 -2.80 -7.84 2.15
N LYS A 28 -3.04 -7.15 3.26
CA LYS A 28 -2.03 -6.23 3.79
C LYS A 28 -0.96 -7.11 4.39
N THR A 29 0.30 -6.98 3.99
CA THR A 29 1.43 -7.85 4.43
C THR A 29 1.51 -8.21 5.91
N TRP A 30 0.91 -7.39 6.78
CA TRP A 30 0.83 -7.67 8.21
C TRP A 30 -0.23 -8.71 8.61
N ASP A 31 -1.26 -8.97 7.81
CA ASP A 31 -2.31 -9.96 8.11
C ASP A 31 -1.78 -11.41 8.07
N ALA A 32 -0.70 -11.65 7.35
CA ALA A 32 0.07 -12.91 7.39
C ALA A 32 0.61 -13.23 8.80
N ILE A 33 0.96 -12.21 9.60
CA ILE A 33 1.37 -12.38 11.01
C ILE A 33 0.23 -13.04 11.82
N PHE A 34 -1.01 -12.78 11.41
CA PHE A 34 -2.20 -13.31 12.06
C PHE A 34 -2.72 -14.60 11.41
N ASN A 35 -2.11 -15.08 10.31
CA ASN A 35 -2.60 -16.17 9.45
C ASN A 35 -4.01 -15.88 8.91
N ALA A 36 -4.24 -14.65 8.46
CA ALA A 36 -5.55 -14.12 8.06
C ALA A 36 -5.44 -13.28 6.78
N GLU A 37 -4.71 -13.79 5.78
CA GLU A 37 -4.44 -13.09 4.53
C GLU A 37 -5.74 -12.64 3.84
N GLY A 38 -5.86 -11.33 3.59
CA GLY A 38 -6.98 -10.71 2.88
C GLY A 38 -8.18 -10.42 3.78
N GLN A 39 -8.08 -10.71 5.08
CA GLN A 39 -9.15 -10.47 6.06
C GLN A 39 -8.87 -9.24 6.93
N GLY A 40 -7.62 -8.78 6.97
CA GLY A 40 -7.19 -7.64 7.79
C GLY A 40 -7.59 -6.29 7.19
N GLU A 41 -8.27 -5.48 7.98
CA GLU A 41 -8.61 -4.11 7.64
C GLU A 41 -7.72 -3.09 8.35
N TYR A 42 -7.62 -1.91 7.76
CA TYR A 42 -6.74 -0.82 8.21
C TYR A 42 -7.44 0.47 7.83
N GLY A 43 -7.86 1.22 8.83
CA GLY A 43 -8.66 2.41 8.62
C GLY A 43 -8.27 3.50 9.60
N ALA A 44 -8.37 4.74 9.13
CA ALA A 44 -8.34 5.91 9.98
C ALA A 44 -9.52 5.85 10.97
N ALA A 45 -9.27 6.33 12.17
CA ALA A 45 -10.22 6.47 13.25
C ALA A 45 -9.93 7.78 13.99
N LYS A 46 -10.98 8.45 14.45
CA LYS A 46 -10.85 9.73 15.15
C LYS A 46 -10.37 9.54 16.58
N ILE A 47 -9.50 10.43 17.01
CA ILE A 47 -9.12 10.57 18.42
C ILE A 47 -10.13 11.49 19.11
N ASP A 48 -10.63 11.05 20.26
CA ASP A 48 -11.58 11.78 21.11
C ASP A 48 -10.88 12.30 22.36
N GLY A 49 -11.04 13.59 22.64
CA GLY A 49 -10.44 14.28 23.78
C GLY A 49 -8.93 14.53 23.63
N ASP A 50 -8.24 14.61 24.76
CA ASP A 50 -6.82 14.99 24.79
C ASP A 50 -5.87 13.83 24.53
N ILE A 51 -4.80 14.10 23.79
CA ILE A 51 -3.66 13.20 23.65
C ILE A 51 -2.66 13.50 24.77
N ARG A 52 -2.34 12.47 25.56
CA ARG A 52 -1.36 12.56 26.64
C ARG A 52 -0.04 11.97 26.17
N PHE A 53 0.99 12.82 26.11
CA PHE A 53 2.38 12.40 25.94
C PHE A 53 3.05 12.30 27.30
N GLY A 54 3.97 11.34 27.46
CA GLY A 54 4.79 11.25 28.66
C GLY A 54 5.79 12.41 28.74
N GLU A 55 5.83 13.12 29.87
CA GLU A 55 6.78 14.20 30.14
C GLU A 55 8.16 13.59 30.48
N TYR A 56 8.94 13.19 29.47
CA TYR A 56 10.33 12.81 29.70
C TYR A 56 11.20 14.06 29.69
N THR A 57 11.94 14.26 30.78
CA THR A 57 12.83 15.41 30.97
C THR A 57 14.05 15.38 30.04
N HIS A 58 14.32 14.28 29.33
CA HIS A 58 15.43 14.09 28.39
C HIS A 58 14.94 13.35 27.13
N TYR A 59 15.37 13.80 25.94
CA TYR A 59 14.98 13.34 24.59
C TYR A 59 15.26 11.85 24.31
N LYS A 60 14.51 10.95 24.94
CA LYS A 60 14.55 9.53 24.59
C LYS A 60 13.80 9.33 23.27
N ASN A 61 14.29 8.44 22.41
CA ASN A 61 13.57 8.10 21.19
C ASN A 61 12.21 7.42 21.47
N ILE A 62 11.98 6.94 22.70
CA ILE A 62 10.71 6.33 23.10
C ILE A 62 9.81 7.39 23.74
N GLN A 63 8.63 7.57 23.16
CA GLN A 63 7.63 8.56 23.53
C GLN A 63 6.33 7.86 23.96
N PRO A 64 6.05 7.76 25.27
CA PRO A 64 4.78 7.22 25.73
C PRO A 64 3.62 8.10 25.31
N VAL A 65 2.56 7.45 24.86
CA VAL A 65 1.37 8.12 24.36
C VAL A 65 0.12 7.38 24.87
N SER A 66 -0.91 8.14 25.19
CA SER A 66 -2.24 7.60 25.46
C SER A 66 -3.33 8.55 24.96
N PHE A 67 -4.39 7.97 24.43
CA PHE A 67 -5.51 8.68 23.81
C PHE A 67 -6.73 7.76 23.70
N ARG A 68 -7.91 8.32 23.44
CA ARG A 68 -9.13 7.55 23.18
C ARG A 68 -9.44 7.58 21.70
N ILE A 69 -9.81 6.44 21.14
CA ILE A 69 -10.38 6.34 19.80
C ILE A 69 -11.89 6.19 19.96
N LEU A 70 -12.64 7.08 19.31
CA LEU A 70 -14.10 7.04 19.24
C LEU A 70 -14.54 7.33 17.80
N ASP A 71 -15.12 6.32 17.17
CA ASP A 71 -15.62 6.37 15.80
C ASP A 71 -16.78 5.37 15.64
N ASP A 72 -17.43 5.32 14.47
CA ASP A 72 -18.65 4.54 14.22
C ASP A 72 -18.56 3.06 14.65
N LYS A 73 -17.36 2.46 14.57
CA LYS A 73 -17.11 1.04 14.86
C LYS A 73 -16.08 0.81 15.98
N PHE A 74 -15.60 1.88 16.63
CA PHE A 74 -14.52 1.83 17.61
C PHE A 74 -14.85 2.70 18.82
N ASP A 75 -14.75 2.14 20.03
CA ASP A 75 -14.74 2.91 21.28
C ASP A 75 -13.80 2.26 22.30
N PHE A 76 -12.54 2.73 22.30
CA PHE A 76 -11.53 2.24 23.23
C PHE A 76 -10.43 3.26 23.50
N SER A 77 -9.86 3.18 24.70
CA SER A 77 -8.64 3.90 25.06
C SER A 77 -7.40 3.06 24.73
N VAL A 78 -6.36 3.75 24.27
CA VAL A 78 -5.05 3.20 23.94
C VAL A 78 -4.00 3.81 24.85
N ALA A 79 -3.07 2.98 25.33
CA ALA A 79 -1.84 3.43 25.95
C ALA A 79 -0.67 2.58 25.49
N GLY A 80 0.44 3.21 25.14
CA GLY A 80 1.62 2.52 24.63
C GLY A 80 2.77 3.49 24.43
N ASN A 81 3.68 3.13 23.54
CA ASN A 81 4.91 3.85 23.28
C ASN A 81 5.09 4.04 21.77
N MET A 82 5.64 5.17 21.36
CA MET A 82 6.07 5.43 19.99
C MET A 82 7.59 5.50 19.95
N THR A 83 8.20 5.00 18.87
CA THR A 83 9.62 5.27 18.59
C THR A 83 9.69 6.46 17.63
N VAL A 84 10.20 7.58 18.11
CA VAL A 84 10.31 8.86 17.40
C VAL A 84 11.79 9.24 17.30
N PRO A 85 12.32 9.55 16.10
CA PRO A 85 13.69 10.02 15.94
C PRO A 85 13.98 11.25 16.79
N ALA A 86 15.16 11.32 17.44
CA ALA A 86 15.56 12.45 18.28
C ALA A 86 15.37 13.81 17.60
N LYS A 87 15.73 13.93 16.32
CA LYS A 87 15.55 15.16 15.51
C LYS A 87 14.10 15.65 15.44
N MET A 88 13.12 14.75 15.50
CA MET A 88 11.69 15.10 15.51
C MET A 88 11.24 15.46 16.93
N VAL A 89 11.74 14.77 17.96
CA VAL A 89 11.44 15.12 19.36
C VAL A 89 12.00 16.50 19.74
N GLU A 90 13.13 16.88 19.15
CA GLU A 90 13.78 18.19 19.33
C GLU A 90 13.05 19.34 18.60
N ASP A 91 12.17 19.04 17.63
CA ASP A 91 11.34 20.06 16.99
C ASP A 91 10.28 20.56 17.98
N PRO A 92 10.29 21.86 18.36
CA PRO A 92 9.34 22.39 19.34
C PRO A 92 7.88 22.26 18.89
N ASN A 93 7.63 22.15 17.58
CA ASN A 93 6.28 22.04 17.03
C ASN A 93 5.80 20.58 16.92
N PHE A 94 6.65 19.59 17.16
CA PHE A 94 6.30 18.18 16.92
C PHE A 94 5.03 17.76 17.66
N TYR A 95 4.99 17.94 18.99
CA TYR A 95 3.82 17.54 19.79
C TYR A 95 2.58 18.38 19.50
N GLU A 96 2.75 19.64 19.09
CA GLU A 96 1.64 20.49 18.67
C GLU A 96 1.05 20.00 17.35
N ASN A 97 1.90 19.70 16.36
CA ASN A 97 1.48 19.09 15.09
C ASN A 97 0.76 17.76 15.33
N CYS A 98 1.28 16.92 16.24
CA CYS A 98 0.61 15.68 16.65
C CYS A 98 -0.78 15.92 17.26
N ARG A 99 -0.91 16.94 18.12
CA ARG A 99 -2.19 17.32 18.73
C ARG A 99 -3.19 17.89 17.73
N ASN A 100 -2.73 18.44 16.61
CA ASN A 100 -3.60 18.99 15.57
C ASN A 100 -4.13 17.90 14.62
N THR A 101 -3.42 16.79 14.43
CA THR A 101 -3.83 15.73 13.50
C THR A 101 -5.05 14.94 14.01
N MET A 102 -5.14 14.66 15.31
CA MET A 102 -6.29 14.00 15.97
C MET A 102 -6.79 12.71 15.28
N GLU A 103 -5.88 11.97 14.66
CA GLU A 103 -6.18 10.76 13.90
C GLU A 103 -5.28 9.61 14.33
N ALA A 104 -5.87 8.42 14.42
CA ALA A 104 -5.14 7.17 14.61
C ALA A 104 -5.56 6.18 13.52
N TRP A 105 -4.65 5.31 13.12
CA TRP A 105 -4.94 4.26 12.16
C TRP A 105 -4.97 2.91 12.86
N VAL A 106 -6.07 2.20 12.70
CA VAL A 106 -6.34 0.96 13.40
C VAL A 106 -6.25 -0.20 12.43
N SER A 107 -5.38 -1.16 12.74
CA SER A 107 -5.37 -2.49 12.12
C SER A 107 -6.31 -3.40 12.89
N TYR A 108 -7.26 -4.02 12.20
CA TYR A 108 -8.29 -4.84 12.82
C TYR A 108 -8.75 -5.97 11.92
N PHE A 109 -9.42 -6.96 12.51
CA PHE A 109 -10.12 -8.03 11.81
C PHE A 109 -11.61 -8.01 12.16
N ASP A 110 -12.37 -8.84 11.45
CA ASP A 110 -13.79 -9.08 11.66
C ASP A 110 -14.70 -7.88 11.36
N LYS A 111 -16.00 -8.18 11.29
CA LYS A 111 -17.07 -7.17 11.20
C LYS A 111 -17.48 -6.72 12.61
N PRO A 112 -18.13 -5.55 12.76
CA PRO A 112 -18.68 -5.12 14.04
C PRO A 112 -19.53 -6.22 14.69
N ARG A 113 -19.31 -6.43 16.00
CA ARG A 113 -20.09 -7.36 16.84
C ARG A 113 -20.99 -6.54 17.76
N HIS A 114 -22.17 -7.07 18.01
CA HIS A 114 -23.15 -6.42 18.87
C HIS A 114 -22.81 -6.57 20.36
N PHE A 115 -22.73 -5.45 21.08
CA PHE A 115 -22.44 -5.36 22.52
C PHE A 115 -23.43 -4.41 23.21
N GLY A 116 -24.63 -4.91 23.49
CA GLY A 116 -25.66 -4.14 24.17
C GLY A 116 -26.34 -3.13 23.23
N ASN A 117 -25.93 -1.87 23.27
CA ASN A 117 -26.49 -0.78 22.46
C ASN A 117 -25.57 -0.32 21.32
N GLU A 118 -24.42 -0.97 21.15
CA GLU A 118 -23.37 -0.56 20.22
C GLU A 118 -22.87 -1.77 19.41
N ASP A 119 -22.50 -1.52 18.16
CA ASP A 119 -21.80 -2.50 17.32
C ASP A 119 -20.33 -2.11 17.21
N LEU A 120 -19.45 -2.91 17.81
CA LEU A 120 -18.02 -2.57 17.95
C LEU A 120 -17.13 -3.64 17.34
N ILE A 121 -16.01 -3.21 16.76
CA ILE A 121 -14.92 -4.08 16.37
C ILE A 121 -13.93 -4.17 17.52
N ILE A 122 -13.74 -5.39 18.05
CA ILE A 122 -12.83 -5.63 19.17
C ILE A 122 -11.53 -6.34 18.77
N ASN A 123 -11.45 -6.93 17.57
CA ASN A 123 -10.28 -7.66 17.12
C ASN A 123 -9.20 -6.71 16.58
N ILE A 124 -8.63 -5.92 17.49
CA ILE A 124 -7.60 -4.94 17.21
C ILE A 124 -6.24 -5.62 17.17
N ALA A 125 -5.57 -5.48 16.03
CA ALA A 125 -4.25 -6.01 15.75
C ALA A 125 -3.14 -4.98 15.97
N GLY A 126 -3.39 -3.70 15.70
CA GLY A 126 -2.38 -2.65 15.89
C GLY A 126 -2.99 -1.25 15.80
N VAL A 127 -2.26 -0.28 16.33
CA VAL A 127 -2.64 1.14 16.30
C VAL A 127 -1.41 1.94 15.90
N ASP A 128 -1.56 2.80 14.89
CA ASP A 128 -0.59 3.84 14.56
C ASP A 128 -1.18 5.20 14.90
N PHE A 129 -0.36 6.07 15.43
CA PHE A 129 -0.71 7.44 15.78
C PHE A 129 -0.22 8.39 14.68
N ALA A 130 -1.12 9.19 14.12
CA ALA A 130 -0.78 10.14 13.09
C ALA A 130 -0.29 11.46 13.70
N CYS A 131 0.82 11.97 13.19
CA CYS A 131 1.39 13.25 13.58
C CYS A 131 1.89 13.99 12.35
N GLY A 132 1.11 14.99 11.91
CA GLY A 132 1.29 15.63 10.62
C GLY A 132 1.14 14.60 9.49
N ASN A 133 2.21 14.43 8.70
CA ASN A 133 2.26 13.48 7.59
C ASN A 133 2.94 12.15 7.94
N ASP A 134 3.42 12.00 9.17
CA ASP A 134 4.07 10.78 9.65
C ASP A 134 3.08 9.93 10.48
N LEU A 135 3.20 8.61 10.35
CA LEU A 135 2.49 7.63 11.18
C LEU A 135 3.51 6.95 12.07
N PHE A 136 3.24 6.87 13.38
CA PHE A 136 4.08 6.24 14.39
C PHE A 136 3.38 5.02 14.98
N ASN A 137 4.04 3.86 15.00
CA ASN A 137 3.44 2.66 15.55
C ASN A 137 3.41 2.76 17.07
N VAL A 138 2.24 2.48 17.67
CA VAL A 138 2.07 2.43 19.12
C VAL A 138 2.39 1.00 19.59
N HIS A 139 3.63 0.79 20.03
CA HIS A 139 4.11 -0.47 20.61
C HIS A 139 3.75 -0.59 22.09
N ASP A 140 3.93 -1.78 22.66
CA ASP A 140 3.50 -2.12 24.04
C ASP A 140 2.01 -1.80 24.28
N LEU A 141 1.20 -2.11 23.27
CA LEU A 141 -0.18 -1.68 23.15
C LEU A 141 -1.05 -2.22 24.28
N ARG A 142 -1.66 -1.30 25.04
CA ARG A 142 -2.69 -1.58 26.05
C ARG A 142 -4.00 -0.98 25.56
N ILE A 143 -5.02 -1.82 25.43
CA ILE A 143 -6.34 -1.45 24.94
C ILE A 143 -7.37 -1.62 26.05
N LYS A 144 -8.22 -0.63 26.23
CA LYS A 144 -9.37 -0.69 27.13
C LYS A 144 -10.62 -0.18 26.43
N PHE A 145 -11.54 -1.08 26.10
CA PHE A 145 -12.85 -0.74 25.57
C PHE A 145 -13.70 -0.03 26.62
N THR A 146 -14.44 0.98 26.18
CA THR A 146 -15.37 1.73 27.02
C THR A 146 -16.57 0.87 27.39
N ASN A 147 -17.08 0.10 26.42
CA ASN A 147 -18.18 -0.84 26.61
C ASN A 147 -17.72 -2.05 27.46
N PRO A 148 -18.33 -2.33 28.63
CA PRO A 148 -17.90 -3.41 29.51
C PRO A 148 -18.03 -4.81 28.91
N GLN A 149 -19.03 -5.04 28.05
CA GLN A 149 -19.22 -6.33 27.39
C GLN A 149 -18.13 -6.57 26.34
N ALA A 150 -17.83 -5.54 25.54
CA ALA A 150 -16.73 -5.56 24.59
C ALA A 150 -15.38 -5.77 25.30
N GLN A 151 -15.14 -5.08 26.43
CA GLN A 151 -13.93 -5.27 27.23
C GLN A 151 -13.80 -6.70 27.74
N LYS A 152 -14.88 -7.28 28.24
CA LYS A 152 -14.87 -8.67 28.72
C LYS A 152 -14.56 -9.65 27.58
N ALA A 153 -15.13 -9.43 26.39
CA ALA A 153 -14.85 -10.25 25.21
C ALA A 153 -13.39 -10.09 24.75
N TRP A 154 -12.86 -8.86 24.69
CA TRP A 154 -11.46 -8.58 24.38
C TRP A 154 -10.51 -9.36 25.29
N VAL A 155 -10.68 -9.25 26.61
CA VAL A 155 -9.82 -9.92 27.59
C VAL A 155 -9.90 -11.45 27.46
N ALA A 156 -11.11 -11.99 27.30
CA ALA A 156 -11.34 -13.44 27.25
C ALA A 156 -10.85 -14.10 25.94
N GLU A 157 -10.97 -13.38 24.82
CA GLU A 157 -10.83 -13.96 23.49
C GLU A 157 -9.51 -13.55 22.80
N LEU A 158 -9.02 -12.33 23.05
CA LEU A 158 -8.05 -11.67 22.15
C LEU A 158 -6.82 -11.08 22.85
N GLU A 159 -6.96 -10.50 24.04
CA GLU A 159 -5.89 -9.75 24.71
C GLU A 159 -4.65 -10.62 25.00
N GLY A 160 -4.84 -11.78 25.62
CA GLY A 160 -3.74 -12.72 25.83
C GLY A 160 -3.38 -13.50 24.57
N ARG A 161 -4.40 -14.03 23.87
CA ARG A 161 -4.20 -15.00 22.78
C ARG A 161 -3.49 -14.42 21.55
N GLN A 162 -3.71 -13.14 21.26
CA GLN A 162 -3.11 -12.47 20.10
C GLN A 162 -1.95 -11.54 20.48
N LYS A 163 -1.54 -11.48 21.76
CA LYS A 163 -0.50 -10.56 22.24
C LYS A 163 0.79 -10.68 21.44
N TYR A 164 1.30 -11.90 21.31
CA TYR A 164 2.54 -12.16 20.57
C TYR A 164 2.47 -11.72 19.10
N LYS A 165 1.34 -11.96 18.42
CA LYS A 165 1.12 -11.52 17.03
C LYS A 165 1.08 -9.99 16.91
N ARG A 166 0.48 -9.29 17.89
CA ARG A 166 0.53 -7.82 17.96
C ARG A 166 1.94 -7.29 18.19
N GLU A 167 2.72 -7.94 19.05
CA GLU A 167 4.13 -7.58 19.27
C GLU A 167 4.96 -7.78 17.99
N GLN A 168 4.72 -8.86 17.24
CA GLN A 168 5.34 -9.08 15.92
C GLN A 168 4.94 -8.01 14.90
N LEU A 169 3.65 -7.65 14.82
CA LEU A 169 3.18 -6.55 13.97
C LEU A 169 3.83 -5.22 14.35
N SER A 170 3.91 -4.94 15.64
CA SER A 170 4.55 -3.75 16.16
C SER A 170 6.03 -3.69 15.78
N ALA A 171 6.78 -4.78 15.97
CA ALA A 171 8.19 -4.84 15.58
C ALA A 171 8.38 -4.66 14.07
N PHE A 172 7.51 -5.28 13.27
CA PHE A 172 7.49 -5.12 11.82
C PHE A 172 7.27 -3.65 11.39
N ARG A 173 6.33 -2.94 12.03
CA ARG A 173 6.04 -1.52 11.72
C ARG A 173 7.17 -0.58 12.13
N VAL A 174 7.78 -0.82 13.28
CA VAL A 174 8.95 -0.05 13.73
C VAL A 174 10.09 -0.22 12.73
N ALA A 175 10.38 -1.46 12.30
CA ALA A 175 11.40 -1.71 11.29
C ALA A 175 11.06 -1.05 9.93
N GLU A 176 9.78 -1.08 9.51
CA GLU A 176 9.34 -0.38 8.30
C GLU A 176 9.51 1.15 8.42
N GLN A 177 9.22 1.73 9.59
CA GLN A 177 9.39 3.15 9.86
C GLN A 177 10.86 3.58 9.83
N GLU A 178 11.73 2.85 10.51
CA GLU A 178 13.17 3.10 10.51
C GLU A 178 13.76 3.02 9.10
N HIS A 179 13.41 1.97 8.35
CA HIS A 179 13.84 1.79 6.97
C HIS A 179 13.37 2.93 6.06
N ARG A 180 12.09 3.34 6.17
CA ARG A 180 11.57 4.48 5.41
C ARG A 180 12.25 5.79 5.77
N ALA A 181 12.56 6.01 7.05
CA ALA A 181 13.28 7.19 7.50
C ALA A 181 14.71 7.23 6.96
N GLU A 182 15.42 6.09 6.99
CA GLU A 182 16.77 5.97 6.44
C GLU A 182 16.81 6.27 4.94
N ILE A 183 15.90 5.66 4.17
CA ILE A 183 15.80 5.92 2.73
C ILE A 183 15.47 7.39 2.46
N ARG A 184 14.54 7.97 3.22
CA ARG A 184 14.16 9.38 3.09
C ARG A 184 15.36 10.30 3.30
N ASP A 185 16.14 10.06 4.35
CA ASP A 185 17.31 10.86 4.68
C ASP A 185 18.42 10.76 3.62
N LYS A 186 18.47 9.66 2.85
CA LYS A 186 19.40 9.45 1.73
C LYS A 186 18.89 9.93 0.37
N SER A 187 17.69 10.50 0.33
CA SER A 187 16.99 10.82 -0.92
C SER A 187 16.68 12.30 -1.05
N THR A 188 16.46 12.75 -2.28
CA THR A 188 15.84 14.04 -2.57
C THR A 188 14.36 13.85 -2.92
N SER A 189 13.62 14.94 -3.06
CA SER A 189 12.24 14.92 -3.50
C SER A 189 12.00 15.84 -4.69
N PHE A 190 10.94 15.55 -5.44
CA PHE A 190 10.41 16.38 -6.50
C PHE A 190 8.90 16.49 -6.35
N THR A 191 8.40 17.73 -6.33
CA THR A 191 6.97 18.02 -6.34
C THR A 191 6.52 18.23 -7.77
N ASP A 192 5.60 17.40 -8.23
CA ASP A 192 5.01 17.56 -9.56
C ASP A 192 4.16 18.82 -9.60
N PRO A 193 4.50 19.81 -10.45
CA PRO A 193 3.79 21.09 -10.48
C PRO A 193 2.36 20.97 -11.01
N ARG A 194 2.01 19.84 -11.63
CA ARG A 194 0.69 19.63 -12.24
C ARG A 194 -0.38 19.27 -11.22
N ASP A 195 -0.02 18.59 -10.14
CA ASP A 195 -0.96 18.09 -9.12
C ASP A 195 -0.48 18.21 -7.66
N GLY A 196 0.75 18.68 -7.43
CA GLY A 196 1.34 18.82 -6.10
C GLY A 196 1.85 17.51 -5.49
N GLN A 197 1.79 16.38 -6.23
CA GLN A 197 2.27 15.10 -5.74
C GLN A 197 3.79 15.14 -5.53
N VAL A 198 4.23 14.77 -4.32
CA VAL A 198 5.65 14.67 -3.99
C VAL A 198 6.15 13.26 -4.26
N TYR A 199 7.21 13.15 -5.04
CA TYR A 199 7.92 11.91 -5.34
C TYR A 199 9.32 11.98 -4.72
N ARG A 200 9.77 10.85 -4.18
CA ARG A 200 11.15 10.66 -3.76
C ARG A 200 11.99 10.28 -4.97
N ILE A 201 13.21 10.78 -4.99
CA ILE A 201 14.18 10.56 -6.05
C ILE A 201 15.35 9.75 -5.51
N ILE A 202 15.80 8.78 -6.31
CA ILE A 202 17.11 8.17 -6.15
C ILE A 202 18.00 8.55 -7.33
N LYS A 203 19.32 8.60 -7.08
CA LYS A 203 20.32 8.87 -8.11
C LYS A 203 21.09 7.59 -8.41
N VAL A 204 21.11 7.19 -9.67
CA VAL A 204 21.82 6.01 -10.17
C VAL A 204 22.67 6.43 -11.35
N GLU A 205 23.99 6.26 -11.25
CA GLU A 205 24.95 6.59 -12.34
C GLU A 205 24.73 8.00 -12.95
N GLY A 206 24.45 8.99 -12.10
CA GLY A 206 24.27 10.38 -12.51
C GLY A 206 22.87 10.74 -13.04
N ARG A 207 21.96 9.77 -13.22
CA ARG A 207 20.56 10.00 -13.58
C ARG A 207 19.66 9.92 -12.35
N GLU A 208 18.60 10.70 -12.35
CA GLU A 208 17.62 10.75 -11.26
C GLU A 208 16.38 9.98 -11.67
N TRP A 209 15.85 9.20 -10.73
CA TRP A 209 14.71 8.31 -10.94
C TRP A 209 13.67 8.51 -9.86
N PHE A 210 12.40 8.47 -10.23
CA PHE A 210 11.32 8.37 -9.26
C PHE A 210 11.38 7.02 -8.55
N ALA A 211 11.44 7.08 -7.23
CA ALA A 211 11.42 5.94 -6.34
C ALA A 211 10.00 5.54 -5.90
N GLN A 212 8.96 6.22 -6.41
CA GLN A 212 7.57 5.77 -6.33
C GLN A 212 6.94 5.69 -7.73
N ASN A 213 5.89 4.89 -7.85
CA ASN A 213 5.06 4.85 -9.05
C ASN A 213 4.38 6.21 -9.24
N VAL A 214 4.28 6.67 -10.49
CA VAL A 214 3.59 7.91 -10.81
C VAL A 214 2.11 7.80 -10.40
N ASN A 215 1.56 8.89 -9.88
CA ASN A 215 0.17 8.99 -9.43
C ASN A 215 -0.60 10.14 -10.11
N TYR A 216 -0.05 10.69 -11.20
CA TYR A 216 -0.70 11.73 -12.00
C TYR A 216 -1.95 11.19 -12.72
N ASN A 217 -3.09 11.87 -12.60
CA ASN A 217 -4.31 11.47 -13.28
C ASN A 217 -4.27 11.85 -14.77
N VAL A 218 -4.11 10.86 -15.64
CA VAL A 218 -4.39 11.01 -17.08
C VAL A 218 -5.80 10.53 -17.34
N GLU A 219 -6.70 11.46 -17.63
CA GLU A 219 -8.12 11.19 -17.85
C GLU A 219 -8.30 10.13 -18.96
N GLY A 220 -9.14 9.13 -18.67
CA GLY A 220 -9.44 8.02 -19.60
C GLY A 220 -8.32 7.00 -19.80
N HIS A 221 -7.11 7.24 -19.28
CA HIS A 221 -5.92 6.42 -19.53
C HIS A 221 -5.16 5.98 -18.27
N SER A 222 -5.72 6.27 -17.09
CA SER A 222 -5.12 5.88 -15.82
C SER A 222 -6.18 5.54 -14.78
N TRP A 223 -5.88 4.57 -13.93
CA TRP A 223 -6.81 4.02 -12.95
C TRP A 223 -6.10 3.67 -11.64
N CYS A 224 -6.81 3.82 -10.53
CA CYS A 224 -6.43 3.13 -9.31
C CYS A 224 -6.78 1.64 -9.45
N TYR A 225 -6.00 0.77 -8.82
CA TYR A 225 -6.39 -0.64 -8.74
C TYR A 225 -7.79 -0.76 -8.13
N GLU A 226 -8.67 -1.59 -8.70
CA GLU A 226 -10.09 -1.70 -8.28
C GLU A 226 -10.86 -0.38 -8.21
N ASP A 227 -10.38 0.67 -8.89
CA ASP A 227 -10.95 2.01 -8.84
C ASP A 227 -11.07 2.58 -7.40
N LYS A 228 -10.19 2.16 -6.47
CA LYS A 228 -10.13 2.69 -5.10
C LYS A 228 -8.92 3.61 -4.89
N ASP A 229 -9.17 4.85 -4.48
CA ASP A 229 -8.14 5.88 -4.26
C ASP A 229 -7.03 5.46 -3.28
N SER A 230 -7.35 4.61 -2.31
CA SER A 230 -6.38 4.07 -1.36
C SER A 230 -5.24 3.28 -2.02
N TYR A 231 -5.47 2.62 -3.16
CA TYR A 231 -4.40 1.95 -3.91
C TYR A 231 -3.54 2.93 -4.70
N CYS A 232 -4.13 4.01 -5.21
CA CYS A 232 -3.37 5.08 -5.84
C CYS A 232 -2.42 5.75 -4.84
N ALA A 233 -2.91 6.09 -3.65
CA ALA A 233 -2.10 6.66 -2.59
C ALA A 233 -0.94 5.74 -2.17
N ARG A 234 -1.17 4.41 -2.15
CA ARG A 234 -0.17 3.42 -1.73
C ARG A 234 0.83 3.06 -2.82
N SER A 235 0.35 2.83 -4.04
CA SER A 235 1.09 2.15 -5.11
C SER A 235 1.07 2.88 -6.45
N GLY A 236 0.60 4.12 -6.49
CA GLY A 236 0.44 4.91 -7.71
C GLY A 236 -0.65 4.37 -8.62
N ARG A 237 -0.77 4.98 -9.80
CA ARG A 237 -1.77 4.64 -10.82
C ARG A 237 -1.26 3.60 -11.79
N LEU A 238 -2.20 2.87 -12.37
CA LEU A 238 -2.00 1.99 -13.50
C LEU A 238 -2.39 2.73 -14.78
N TYR A 239 -1.49 2.80 -15.75
CA TYR A 239 -1.66 3.55 -17.00
C TYR A 239 -1.74 2.59 -18.17
N ASP A 240 -2.58 2.85 -19.16
CA ASP A 240 -2.36 2.24 -20.47
C ASP A 240 -1.14 2.87 -21.16
N LEU A 241 -0.76 2.38 -22.34
CA LEU A 241 0.42 2.91 -23.05
C LEU A 241 0.28 4.40 -23.39
N GLU A 242 -0.93 4.88 -23.70
CA GLU A 242 -1.15 6.30 -24.01
C GLU A 242 -1.02 7.16 -22.76
N GLY A 243 -1.60 6.73 -21.64
CA GLY A 243 -1.46 7.35 -20.33
C GLY A 243 -0.01 7.38 -19.88
N ALA A 244 0.73 6.28 -20.06
CA ALA A 244 2.12 6.18 -19.64
C ALA A 244 3.03 7.18 -20.35
N ARG A 245 2.74 7.50 -21.62
CA ARG A 245 3.47 8.51 -22.40
C ARG A 245 3.22 9.94 -21.91
N LYS A 246 2.12 10.18 -21.20
CA LYS A 246 1.72 11.50 -20.67
C LYS A 246 1.93 11.61 -19.14
N ALA A 247 2.27 10.50 -18.49
CA ALA A 247 2.32 10.41 -17.03
C ALA A 247 3.48 11.20 -16.42
N CYS A 248 4.64 11.27 -17.09
CA CYS A 248 5.80 11.98 -16.54
C CYS A 248 5.71 13.50 -16.72
N PRO A 249 6.14 14.31 -15.72
CA PRO A 249 6.14 15.76 -15.79
C PRO A 249 7.25 16.30 -16.69
N GLU A 250 7.21 17.59 -17.01
CA GLU A 250 8.25 18.25 -17.81
C GLU A 250 9.66 18.08 -17.19
N GLY A 251 10.67 17.83 -18.03
CA GLY A 251 12.03 17.48 -17.60
C GLY A 251 12.22 16.02 -17.18
N TRP A 252 11.14 15.25 -17.19
CA TRP A 252 11.12 13.82 -16.93
C TRP A 252 10.44 13.08 -18.09
N HIS A 253 10.80 11.81 -18.30
CA HIS A 253 10.17 10.99 -19.32
C HIS A 253 9.95 9.56 -18.87
N LEU A 254 9.07 8.86 -19.60
CA LEU A 254 8.87 7.42 -19.49
C LEU A 254 10.19 6.73 -19.90
N PRO A 255 10.84 5.94 -19.03
CA PRO A 255 12.14 5.37 -19.30
C PRO A 255 12.11 4.42 -20.51
N ARG A 256 13.13 4.48 -21.34
CA ARG A 256 13.33 3.48 -22.40
C ARG A 256 13.78 2.15 -21.81
N ASP A 257 13.63 1.07 -22.58
CA ASP A 257 14.14 -0.26 -22.19
C ASP A 257 15.63 -0.23 -21.82
N ARG A 258 16.42 0.56 -22.56
CA ARG A 258 17.85 0.72 -22.29
C ARG A 258 18.11 1.43 -20.97
N GLU A 259 17.32 2.45 -20.63
CA GLU A 259 17.50 3.21 -19.38
C GLU A 259 17.16 2.35 -18.16
N TRP A 260 16.13 1.51 -18.25
CA TRP A 260 15.89 0.47 -17.24
C TRP A 260 17.10 -0.46 -17.09
N SER A 261 17.64 -0.97 -18.19
CA SER A 261 18.83 -1.84 -18.14
C SER A 261 20.05 -1.14 -17.54
N ASP A 262 20.32 0.10 -17.91
CA ASP A 262 21.46 0.88 -17.40
C ASP A 262 21.30 1.19 -15.91
N MET A 263 20.09 1.51 -15.46
CA MET A 263 19.77 1.70 -14.04
C MET A 263 19.98 0.41 -13.24
N LEU A 264 19.49 -0.73 -13.73
CA LEU A 264 19.69 -2.02 -13.06
C LEU A 264 21.17 -2.40 -12.98
N LYS A 265 21.97 -2.14 -14.02
CA LYS A 265 23.41 -2.34 -13.97
C LYS A 265 24.09 -1.42 -12.95
N GLY A 266 23.69 -0.15 -12.89
CA GLY A 266 24.21 0.82 -11.92
C GLY A 266 23.90 0.42 -10.47
N LEU A 267 22.68 -0.05 -10.20
CA LEU A 267 22.31 -0.52 -8.86
C LEU A 267 23.02 -1.81 -8.46
N THR A 268 23.15 -2.76 -9.39
CA THR A 268 23.67 -4.10 -9.08
C THR A 268 25.19 -4.23 -9.24
N GLY A 269 25.83 -3.34 -9.99
CA GLY A 269 27.22 -3.47 -10.41
C GLY A 269 27.47 -4.60 -11.44
N CYS A 270 26.43 -5.28 -11.92
CA CYS A 270 26.58 -6.39 -12.86
C CYS A 270 26.53 -5.93 -14.31
N TYR A 271 27.69 -5.68 -14.92
CA TYR A 271 27.73 -5.24 -16.31
C TYR A 271 27.55 -6.40 -17.33
N ASP A 272 27.74 -7.66 -16.90
CA ASP A 272 27.72 -8.87 -17.76
C ASP A 272 26.31 -9.47 -18.01
N GLY A 273 25.27 -8.84 -17.49
CA GLY A 273 23.87 -9.25 -17.63
C GLY A 273 23.12 -9.21 -16.29
N VAL A 274 22.02 -8.45 -16.23
CA VAL A 274 21.21 -8.27 -15.02
C VAL A 274 20.52 -9.57 -14.59
N ASP A 275 20.25 -10.47 -15.54
CA ASP A 275 19.73 -11.82 -15.35
C ASP A 275 20.68 -12.75 -14.59
N LYS A 276 21.95 -12.36 -14.46
CA LYS A 276 22.98 -13.10 -13.71
C LYS A 276 23.22 -12.55 -12.31
N CYS A 277 22.60 -11.42 -11.94
CA CYS A 277 22.73 -10.86 -10.59
C CYS A 277 21.84 -11.64 -9.64
N GLY A 278 22.42 -12.45 -8.76
CA GLY A 278 21.64 -13.13 -7.71
C GLY A 278 20.82 -12.14 -6.86
N ASN A 279 19.54 -12.44 -6.67
CA ASN A 279 18.63 -11.83 -5.68
C ASN A 279 18.44 -10.31 -5.76
N PHE A 280 18.71 -9.65 -6.90
CA PHE A 280 18.57 -8.20 -6.97
C PHE A 280 17.12 -7.71 -6.87
N ALA A 281 16.15 -8.52 -7.33
CA ALA A 281 14.74 -8.13 -7.26
C ALA A 281 14.29 -7.94 -5.81
N THR A 282 14.70 -8.85 -4.92
CA THR A 282 14.42 -8.78 -3.48
C THR A 282 14.94 -7.49 -2.86
N LYS A 283 16.06 -6.96 -3.35
CA LYS A 283 16.64 -5.68 -2.92
C LYS A 283 15.92 -4.43 -3.46
N MET A 284 15.05 -4.58 -4.46
CA MET A 284 14.25 -3.48 -5.03
C MET A 284 12.80 -3.48 -4.54
N LYS A 285 12.27 -4.65 -4.19
CA LYS A 285 10.92 -4.80 -3.63
C LYS A 285 10.82 -4.04 -2.32
N ALA A 286 9.75 -3.26 -2.17
CA ALA A 286 9.36 -2.69 -0.90
C ALA A 286 9.29 -3.78 0.17
N THR A 287 9.60 -3.41 1.42
CA THR A 287 9.52 -4.33 2.57
C THR A 287 8.11 -4.84 2.83
N THR A 288 7.10 -4.15 2.27
CA THR A 288 5.68 -4.46 2.44
C THR A 288 4.93 -4.42 1.10
N GLY A 289 3.68 -4.90 1.09
CA GLY A 289 2.83 -4.87 -0.11
C GLY A 289 3.04 -5.98 -1.14
N TRP A 290 3.75 -7.05 -0.78
CA TRP A 290 3.84 -8.30 -1.54
C TRP A 290 3.23 -9.44 -0.71
N GLN A 291 2.46 -10.36 -1.30
CA GLN A 291 1.85 -11.45 -0.53
C GLN A 291 2.97 -12.32 0.10
N GLY A 292 2.76 -12.86 1.30
CA GLY A 292 3.76 -13.68 1.97
C GLY A 292 5.10 -12.99 2.35
N GLY A 293 5.22 -11.67 2.20
CA GLY A 293 6.38 -10.88 2.60
C GLY A 293 7.00 -10.06 1.47
N GLY A 294 7.49 -8.87 1.78
CA GLY A 294 8.17 -7.98 0.83
C GLY A 294 9.64 -8.32 0.60
N GLY A 295 10.36 -7.36 0.02
CA GLY A 295 11.81 -7.40 -0.14
C GLY A 295 12.58 -6.72 1.00
N THR A 296 13.82 -6.37 0.73
CA THR A 296 14.69 -5.61 1.64
C THR A 296 14.78 -4.14 1.27
N ASP A 297 14.38 -3.76 0.05
CA ASP A 297 14.42 -2.38 -0.46
C ASP A 297 15.76 -1.65 -0.18
N GLU A 298 16.87 -2.39 -0.27
CA GLU A 298 18.23 -1.88 -0.01
C GLU A 298 18.63 -0.72 -0.93
N TYR A 299 18.09 -0.69 -2.15
CA TYR A 299 18.35 0.39 -3.10
C TYR A 299 17.43 1.61 -2.89
N GLY A 300 16.44 1.49 -2.01
CA GLY A 300 15.43 2.52 -1.80
C GLY A 300 14.57 2.80 -3.03
N PHE A 301 14.39 1.84 -3.95
CA PHE A 301 13.51 2.02 -5.12
C PHE A 301 12.03 1.72 -4.82
N THR A 302 11.77 1.06 -3.67
CA THR A 302 10.49 0.79 -3.03
C THR A 302 9.43 0.32 -4.02
N ILE A 303 9.64 -0.85 -4.64
CA ILE A 303 8.66 -1.44 -5.55
C ILE A 303 7.53 -2.09 -4.74
N PHE A 304 6.34 -1.50 -4.79
CA PHE A 304 5.10 -2.16 -4.39
C PHE A 304 4.56 -3.05 -5.52
N SER A 305 3.94 -4.17 -5.15
CA SER A 305 3.18 -4.97 -6.10
C SER A 305 1.86 -4.30 -6.42
N SER A 306 1.84 -3.47 -7.47
CA SER A 306 0.64 -2.74 -7.90
C SER A 306 -0.38 -3.60 -8.64
N GLY A 307 -0.08 -4.88 -8.92
CA GLY A 307 -0.83 -5.68 -9.87
C GLY A 307 -0.87 -5.00 -11.25
N TYR A 308 -1.89 -5.32 -12.03
CA TYR A 308 -2.17 -4.65 -13.30
C TYR A 308 -3.66 -4.66 -13.63
N ARG A 309 -4.05 -3.77 -14.54
CA ARG A 309 -5.41 -3.67 -15.07
C ARG A 309 -5.43 -4.33 -16.44
N LYS A 310 -6.35 -5.26 -16.67
CA LYS A 310 -6.47 -6.02 -17.90
C LYS A 310 -7.76 -5.68 -18.62
N LEU A 311 -7.64 -5.29 -19.89
CA LEU A 311 -8.80 -5.09 -20.75
C LEU A 311 -9.14 -6.41 -21.46
N LEU A 312 -10.35 -6.91 -21.22
CA LEU A 312 -10.91 -8.10 -21.85
C LEU A 312 -11.94 -7.67 -22.91
N GLY A 313 -11.64 -7.97 -24.17
CA GLY A 313 -12.50 -7.56 -25.28
C GLY A 313 -12.50 -6.05 -25.45
N LYS A 314 -13.68 -5.42 -25.50
CA LYS A 314 -13.82 -3.98 -25.80
C LYS A 314 -13.99 -3.08 -24.57
N SER A 315 -14.54 -3.58 -23.48
CA SER A 315 -14.93 -2.74 -22.33
C SER A 315 -14.85 -3.44 -20.98
N THR A 316 -14.70 -4.76 -20.93
CA THR A 316 -14.64 -5.49 -19.66
C THR A 316 -13.26 -5.33 -19.07
N VAL A 317 -13.18 -4.94 -17.81
CA VAL A 317 -11.92 -4.72 -17.11
C VAL A 317 -11.81 -5.73 -15.98
N ARG A 318 -10.60 -6.22 -15.75
CA ARG A 318 -10.23 -6.93 -14.53
C ARG A 318 -8.97 -6.35 -13.93
N TYR A 319 -8.87 -6.44 -12.62
CA TYR A 319 -7.66 -6.14 -11.88
C TYR A 319 -7.06 -7.47 -11.43
N GLU A 320 -5.79 -7.71 -11.72
CA GLU A 320 -5.11 -9.00 -11.51
C GLU A 320 -3.78 -8.78 -10.76
N ASP A 321 -3.36 -9.81 -10.03
CA ASP A 321 -2.03 -9.99 -9.44
C ASP A 321 -1.53 -8.89 -8.47
N MET A 322 -2.43 -8.19 -7.80
CA MET A 322 -2.05 -7.31 -6.69
C MET A 322 -1.44 -8.10 -5.52
N GLY A 323 -0.30 -7.62 -5.02
CA GLY A 323 0.54 -8.35 -4.08
C GLY A 323 1.45 -9.42 -4.72
N GLU A 324 1.20 -9.83 -5.97
CA GLU A 324 1.93 -10.89 -6.66
C GLU A 324 2.84 -10.38 -7.79
N TYR A 325 2.48 -9.27 -8.42
CA TYR A 325 3.12 -8.74 -9.62
C TYR A 325 3.31 -7.21 -9.57
N ALA A 326 4.42 -6.74 -10.12
CA ALA A 326 4.63 -5.34 -10.48
C ALA A 326 5.16 -5.27 -11.92
N GLY A 327 4.49 -4.51 -12.78
CA GLY A 327 4.90 -4.28 -14.16
C GLY A 327 5.06 -2.79 -14.44
N PHE A 328 6.10 -2.44 -15.20
CA PHE A 328 6.50 -1.07 -15.51
C PHE A 328 6.60 -0.85 -17.00
N TRP A 329 5.94 0.19 -17.49
CA TRP A 329 6.07 0.60 -18.88
C TRP A 329 7.50 1.02 -19.24
N SER A 330 7.88 0.70 -20.47
CA SER A 330 9.00 1.33 -21.15
C SER A 330 8.53 2.13 -22.36
N ALA A 331 9.24 3.21 -22.66
CA ALA A 331 9.08 3.96 -23.89
C ALA A 331 9.61 3.16 -25.08
N GLN A 332 9.05 3.48 -26.25
CA GLN A 332 9.42 2.86 -27.52
C GLN A 332 10.88 3.13 -27.89
N ASN A 333 11.58 2.10 -28.38
CA ASN A 333 12.94 2.25 -28.91
C ASN A 333 12.92 2.53 -30.42
N GLY A 334 13.14 3.78 -30.80
CA GLY A 334 13.37 4.16 -32.21
C GLY A 334 12.17 3.89 -33.13
N ARG A 335 12.44 3.43 -34.36
CA ARG A 335 11.41 3.24 -35.41
C ARG A 335 10.56 1.96 -35.25
N ASN A 336 10.94 1.03 -34.39
CA ASN A 336 10.17 -0.21 -34.18
C ASN A 336 9.08 0.01 -33.14
N GLU A 337 7.87 -0.48 -33.38
CA GLU A 337 6.72 -0.40 -32.45
C GLU A 337 6.81 -1.35 -31.25
N THR A 338 7.95 -1.98 -31.03
CA THR A 338 8.16 -2.93 -29.94
C THR A 338 8.15 -2.18 -28.60
N ILE A 339 7.22 -2.56 -27.73
CA ILE A 339 7.10 -2.04 -26.37
C ILE A 339 7.39 -3.17 -25.41
N TRP A 340 8.17 -2.88 -24.37
CA TRP A 340 8.51 -3.82 -23.32
C TRP A 340 7.92 -3.37 -21.98
N LEU A 341 7.68 -4.33 -21.10
CA LEU A 341 7.54 -4.10 -19.68
C LEU A 341 8.79 -4.59 -18.97
N TRP A 342 9.17 -3.91 -17.91
CA TRP A 342 10.00 -4.50 -16.87
C TRP A 342 9.10 -4.98 -15.76
N ALA A 343 9.26 -6.23 -15.36
CA ALA A 343 8.29 -6.90 -14.50
C ALA A 343 8.97 -7.72 -13.41
N MET A 344 8.28 -7.84 -12.28
CA MET A 344 8.75 -8.58 -11.12
C MET A 344 7.58 -9.35 -10.50
N GLY A 345 7.83 -10.62 -10.22
CA GLY A 345 6.90 -11.47 -9.49
C GLY A 345 7.31 -11.64 -8.03
N ARG A 346 6.34 -11.95 -7.16
CA ARG A 346 6.53 -12.16 -5.73
C ARG A 346 7.64 -13.14 -5.39
N MET A 347 7.64 -14.30 -6.03
CA MET A 347 8.64 -15.36 -5.82
C MET A 347 9.90 -15.20 -6.68
N SER A 348 9.96 -14.17 -7.53
CA SER A 348 11.11 -13.98 -8.42
C SER A 348 12.20 -13.19 -7.73
N ASP A 349 13.42 -13.73 -7.81
CA ASP A 349 14.66 -13.06 -7.40
C ASP A 349 15.23 -12.16 -8.50
N GLN A 350 14.54 -12.06 -9.64
CA GLN A 350 14.94 -11.27 -10.82
C GLN A 350 13.83 -10.31 -11.26
N MET A 351 14.24 -9.23 -11.95
CA MET A 351 13.34 -8.41 -12.75
C MET A 351 13.54 -8.79 -14.22
N VAL A 352 12.44 -9.11 -14.91
CA VAL A 352 12.47 -9.64 -16.27
C VAL A 352 11.84 -8.67 -17.25
N ARG A 353 12.37 -8.67 -18.47
CA ARG A 353 11.81 -7.92 -19.58
C ARG A 353 10.73 -8.74 -20.29
N GLN A 354 9.53 -8.20 -20.45
CA GLN A 354 8.38 -8.88 -21.08
C GLN A 354 7.90 -8.11 -22.30
N LEU A 355 7.72 -8.81 -23.43
CA LEU A 355 7.22 -8.20 -24.65
C LEU A 355 5.73 -7.89 -24.51
N VAL A 356 5.31 -6.67 -24.85
CA VAL A 356 3.89 -6.29 -24.84
C VAL A 356 3.26 -6.65 -26.18
N PRO A 357 2.33 -7.62 -26.24
CA PRO A 357 1.60 -7.88 -27.47
C PRO A 357 0.67 -6.71 -27.80
N ALA A 358 0.34 -6.53 -29.08
CA ALA A 358 -0.52 -5.44 -29.54
C ALA A 358 -1.87 -5.36 -28.80
N THR A 359 -2.41 -6.52 -28.40
CA THR A 359 -3.67 -6.64 -27.65
C THR A 359 -3.59 -6.18 -26.20
N ALA A 360 -2.39 -6.04 -25.64
CA ALA A 360 -2.17 -5.66 -24.24
C ALA A 360 -1.73 -4.19 -24.07
N LYS A 361 -1.66 -3.39 -25.15
CA LYS A 361 -1.31 -1.96 -25.07
C LYS A 361 -2.33 -1.14 -24.25
N ASN A 362 -3.56 -1.63 -24.12
CA ASN A 362 -4.65 -1.02 -23.34
C ASN A 362 -4.75 -1.56 -21.90
N ASN A 363 -3.85 -2.47 -21.51
CA ASN A 363 -3.74 -2.89 -20.11
C ASN A 363 -3.07 -1.77 -19.31
N GLY A 364 -3.45 -1.64 -18.04
CA GLY A 364 -2.86 -0.69 -17.11
C GLY A 364 -1.66 -1.27 -16.37
N TYR A 365 -0.49 -0.66 -16.50
CA TYR A 365 0.72 -0.98 -15.71
C TYR A 365 1.30 0.29 -15.08
N SER A 366 2.19 0.12 -14.11
CA SER A 366 2.80 1.23 -13.39
C SER A 366 3.81 1.99 -14.24
N VAL A 367 4.07 3.24 -13.87
CA VAL A 367 5.07 4.11 -14.51
C VAL A 367 6.07 4.58 -13.47
N ARG A 368 7.35 4.58 -13.84
CA ARG A 368 8.41 5.37 -13.20
C ARG A 368 8.91 6.40 -14.18
N CYS A 369 9.45 7.51 -13.69
CA CYS A 369 10.04 8.55 -14.54
C CYS A 369 11.52 8.67 -14.26
N ILE A 370 12.28 9.00 -15.30
CA ILE A 370 13.70 9.31 -15.26
C ILE A 370 13.90 10.74 -15.75
N ASN A 371 14.83 11.49 -15.16
CA ASN A 371 15.12 12.86 -15.56
C ASN A 371 15.84 12.91 -16.92
N GLY A 372 15.72 14.05 -17.60
CA GLY A 372 16.31 14.29 -18.92
C GLY A 372 15.29 14.14 -20.05
N ASN A 373 15.75 14.31 -21.29
CA ASN A 373 14.94 14.20 -22.51
C ASN A 373 15.43 13.07 -23.41
#